data_AF-A0A5J4UFV8-F1
#
_entry.id   AF-A0A5J4UFV8-F1
#
_cell.length_a   1.000
_cell.length_b   1.000
_cell.length_c   1.000
_cell.angle_alpha   90.00
_cell.angle_beta   90.00
_cell.angle_gamma   90.00
#
_symmetry.space_group_name_H-M   'P 1'
#
loop_
_entity.id
_entity.type
_entity.pdbx_description
1 polymer ?
#
loop_
_entity_poly.entity_id
_entity_poly.type
_entity_poly.pdbx_seq_one_letter_code
_entity_poly.pdbx_strand_id
1 'polypeptide(L)'
;MGTKRISANTFAVQTKPKRATCFISLQSGVFTLDNAKYWYLNYIYNFMYKCPDRNRFHFVLADTDSIYIAIAGVPAKDCHQQFESIVTDKQFYDQHVYNYLPDPNKDIYDYKKILGFGIENEGYELTSLGPKCYSMIVNKWNKEKQQYEFKPKITSKGISKTQDISYNDYVNVINKDIVKKGSNGTLKMYNNVMSSIQVEKYALTGFNNKSIVLRNQCCCPYFKGLTAKDYIIKDQ
;
A
#
# COMPACT_ATOMS: atom_id res chain seq x y z
N MET A 1 -12.25 17.94 9.86
CA MET A 1 -11.88 19.29 9.41
C MET A 1 -11.88 19.23 7.91
N GLY A 2 -12.97 19.69 7.32
CA GLY A 2 -13.09 19.86 5.88
C GLY A 2 -12.97 21.34 5.56
N THR A 3 -12.23 21.66 4.52
CA THR A 3 -12.15 23.02 3.96
C THR A 3 -12.53 22.94 2.49
N LYS A 4 -13.55 23.70 2.09
CA LYS A 4 -13.98 23.77 0.68
C LYS A 4 -13.80 25.20 0.20
N ARG A 5 -13.05 25.39 -0.90
CA ARG A 5 -12.93 26.70 -1.54
C ARG A 5 -14.28 27.07 -2.18
N ILE A 6 -14.77 28.26 -1.88
CA ILE A 6 -15.99 28.83 -2.47
C ILE A 6 -15.61 29.86 -3.54
N SER A 7 -14.57 30.67 -3.30
CA SER A 7 -14.10 31.70 -4.24
C SER A 7 -12.58 31.89 -4.13
N ALA A 8 -12.03 32.88 -4.84
CA ALA A 8 -10.60 33.18 -4.84
C ALA A 8 -10.01 33.27 -3.42
N ASN A 9 -10.72 33.95 -2.50
CA ASN A 9 -10.30 34.23 -1.12
C ASN A 9 -11.31 33.76 -0.05
N THR A 10 -12.29 32.93 -0.41
CA THR A 10 -13.33 32.47 0.52
C THR A 10 -13.32 30.95 0.63
N PHE A 11 -13.30 30.44 1.86
CA PHE A 11 -13.32 29.02 2.16
C PHE A 11 -14.42 28.72 3.19
N ALA A 12 -15.23 27.70 2.95
CA ALA A 12 -16.07 27.09 3.96
C ALA A 12 -15.23 26.20 4.86
N VAL A 13 -15.39 26.35 6.17
CA VAL A 13 -14.61 25.62 7.18
C VAL A 13 -15.58 24.89 8.08
N GLN A 14 -15.50 23.56 8.10
CA GLN A 14 -16.24 22.76 9.05
C GLN A 14 -15.38 22.49 10.28
N THR A 15 -15.75 23.10 11.40
CA THR A 15 -15.16 22.81 12.71
C THR A 15 -15.58 21.40 13.16
N LYS A 16 -14.66 20.68 13.83
CA LYS A 16 -15.04 19.41 14.46
C LYS A 16 -15.87 19.75 15.71
N PRO A 17 -17.02 19.09 15.94
CA PRO A 17 -17.77 19.28 17.17
C PRO A 17 -16.91 18.82 18.36
N LYS A 18 -17.04 19.49 19.52
CA LYS A 18 -16.32 19.13 20.77
C LYS A 18 -16.76 17.78 21.35
N ARG A 19 -17.91 17.28 20.91
CA ARG A 19 -18.49 15.99 21.35
C ARG A 19 -18.88 15.21 20.10
N ALA A 20 -18.60 13.91 20.11
CA ALA A 20 -19.01 12.98 19.07
C ALA A 20 -19.76 11.83 19.72
N THR A 21 -20.86 11.40 19.11
CA THR A 21 -21.57 10.21 19.55
C THR A 21 -20.79 8.98 19.09
N CYS A 22 -20.42 8.11 20.03
CA CYS A 22 -19.75 6.86 19.74
C CYS A 22 -20.79 5.73 19.83
N PHE A 23 -21.25 5.26 18.66
CA PHE A 23 -22.26 4.18 18.59
C PHE A 23 -21.65 2.78 18.65
N ILE A 24 -20.34 2.66 18.42
CA ILE A 24 -19.64 1.38 18.29
C ILE A 24 -18.54 1.33 19.34
N SER A 25 -18.48 0.25 20.10
CA SER A 25 -17.47 0.05 21.12
C SER A 25 -16.08 -0.11 20.50
N LEU A 26 -15.04 0.30 21.23
CA LEU A 26 -13.65 0.16 20.79
C LEU A 26 -13.30 -1.31 20.53
N GLN A 27 -13.88 -2.21 21.32
CA GLN A 27 -13.71 -3.66 21.23
C GLN A 27 -14.11 -4.19 19.86
N SER A 28 -15.21 -3.70 19.27
CA SER A 28 -15.61 -4.08 17.91
C SER A 28 -14.55 -3.68 16.89
N GLY A 29 -13.94 -2.50 17.04
CA GLY A 29 -12.84 -2.05 16.16
C GLY A 29 -11.60 -2.92 16.27
N VAL A 30 -11.19 -3.28 17.50
CA VAL A 30 -10.06 -4.19 17.74
C VAL A 30 -10.33 -5.56 17.14
N PHE A 31 -11.52 -6.12 17.38
CA PHE A 31 -11.94 -7.40 16.83
C PHE A 31 -11.91 -7.40 15.29
N THR A 32 -12.41 -6.35 14.63
CA THR A 32 -12.37 -6.26 13.16
C THR A 32 -10.94 -6.22 12.64
N LEU A 33 -10.05 -5.44 13.26
CA LEU A 33 -8.66 -5.31 12.82
C LEU A 33 -7.87 -6.61 13.02
N ASP A 34 -8.09 -7.32 14.11
CA ASP A 34 -7.38 -8.58 14.37
C ASP A 34 -7.89 -9.72 13.49
N ASN A 35 -9.20 -9.77 13.20
CA ASN A 35 -9.73 -10.71 12.21
C ASN A 35 -9.19 -10.45 10.80
N ALA A 36 -9.00 -9.19 10.41
CA ALA A 36 -8.37 -8.87 9.11
C ALA A 36 -6.94 -9.43 9.03
N LYS A 37 -6.13 -9.27 10.10
CA LYS A 37 -4.80 -9.87 10.18
C LYS A 37 -4.85 -11.39 10.13
N TYR A 38 -5.77 -12.01 10.89
CA TYR A 38 -5.94 -13.45 10.90
C TYR A 38 -6.22 -13.99 9.49
N TRP A 39 -7.06 -13.31 8.71
CA TRP A 39 -7.34 -13.72 7.34
C TRP A 39 -6.12 -13.67 6.42
N TYR A 40 -5.25 -12.67 6.57
CA TYR A 40 -3.97 -12.68 5.88
C TYR A 40 -3.11 -13.88 6.25
N LEU A 41 -2.99 -14.18 7.54
CA LEU A 41 -2.22 -15.33 8.00
C LEU A 41 -2.82 -16.65 7.50
N ASN A 42 -4.15 -16.75 7.46
CA ASN A 42 -4.84 -17.92 6.90
C ASN A 42 -4.45 -18.13 5.43
N TYR A 43 -4.54 -17.10 4.60
CA TYR A 43 -4.12 -17.19 3.19
C TYR A 43 -2.63 -17.53 3.05
N ILE A 44 -1.76 -16.90 3.84
CA ILE A 44 -0.32 -17.12 3.73
C ILE A 44 0.05 -18.55 4.14
N TYR A 45 -0.37 -18.99 5.33
CA TYR A 45 0.05 -20.29 5.88
C TYR A 45 -0.71 -21.48 5.31
N ASN A 46 -2.00 -21.32 5.01
CA ASN A 46 -2.85 -22.43 4.55
C ASN A 46 -2.92 -22.54 3.02
N PHE A 47 -2.49 -21.52 2.27
CA PHE A 47 -2.44 -21.57 0.81
C PHE A 47 -1.03 -21.28 0.27
N MET A 48 -0.52 -20.05 0.48
CA MET A 48 0.71 -19.58 -0.16
C MET A 48 1.99 -20.33 0.26
N TYR A 49 2.02 -20.97 1.41
CA TYR A 49 3.17 -21.79 1.84
C TYR A 49 2.98 -23.29 1.59
N LYS A 50 1.80 -23.70 1.13
CA LYS A 50 1.47 -25.11 0.88
C LYS A 50 1.70 -25.52 -0.57
N CYS A 51 1.34 -24.67 -1.54
CA CYS A 51 1.38 -25.05 -2.95
C CYS A 51 2.33 -24.28 -3.87
N PRO A 52 2.70 -23.00 -3.68
CA PRO A 52 3.68 -22.31 -4.51
C PRO A 52 5.13 -22.47 -4.00
N ASP A 53 6.10 -22.42 -4.90
CA ASP A 53 7.52 -22.39 -4.58
C ASP A 53 7.89 -21.10 -3.82
N ARG A 54 8.25 -21.26 -2.55
CA ARG A 54 8.58 -20.18 -1.62
C ARG A 54 9.82 -19.36 -2.02
N ASN A 55 10.67 -19.87 -2.91
CA ASN A 55 11.81 -19.13 -3.43
C ASN A 55 11.47 -18.29 -4.67
N ARG A 56 10.26 -18.46 -5.22
CA ARG A 56 9.83 -17.83 -6.47
C ARG A 56 8.76 -16.76 -6.27
N PHE A 57 8.50 -16.34 -5.04
CA PHE A 57 7.70 -15.15 -4.80
C PHE A 57 8.21 -14.36 -3.59
N HIS A 58 7.85 -13.09 -3.54
CA HIS A 58 8.18 -12.20 -2.43
C HIS A 58 7.00 -11.29 -2.10
N PHE A 59 6.65 -11.20 -0.82
CA PHE A 59 5.68 -10.22 -0.33
C PHE A 59 6.34 -8.84 -0.28
N VAL A 60 5.93 -7.93 -1.18
CA VAL A 60 6.56 -6.61 -1.30
C VAL A 60 5.93 -5.62 -0.32
N LEU A 61 4.60 -5.59 -0.26
CA LEU A 61 3.87 -4.77 0.71
C LEU A 61 2.49 -5.37 1.01
N ALA A 62 1.98 -5.06 2.18
CA ALA A 62 0.58 -5.25 2.54
C ALA A 62 0.03 -3.92 3.08
N ASP A 63 -1.20 -3.58 2.70
CA ASP A 63 -2.01 -2.53 3.32
C ASP A 63 -3.31 -3.17 3.80
N THR A 64 -4.09 -2.48 4.65
CA THR A 64 -5.27 -2.97 5.39
C THR A 64 -6.08 -4.09 4.72
N ASP A 65 -6.33 -3.99 3.42
CA ASP A 65 -7.17 -4.87 2.59
C ASP A 65 -6.48 -5.32 1.28
N SER A 66 -5.17 -5.11 1.10
CA SER A 66 -4.43 -5.51 -0.11
C SER A 66 -3.05 -6.08 0.18
N ILE A 67 -2.61 -7.05 -0.65
CA ILE A 67 -1.24 -7.57 -0.67
C ILE A 67 -0.67 -7.41 -2.07
N TYR A 68 0.62 -7.09 -2.16
CA TYR A 68 1.37 -6.99 -3.39
C TYR A 68 2.48 -8.03 -3.36
N ILE A 69 2.48 -8.90 -4.35
CA ILE A 69 3.36 -10.07 -4.42
C ILE A 69 4.15 -9.95 -5.72
N ALA A 70 5.48 -10.00 -5.61
CA ALA A 70 6.35 -10.18 -6.76
C ALA A 70 6.51 -11.69 -7.01
N ILE A 71 6.33 -12.12 -8.26
CA ILE A 71 6.37 -13.53 -8.63
C ILE A 71 7.45 -13.71 -9.70
N ALA A 72 8.37 -14.65 -9.46
CA ALA A 72 9.37 -15.08 -10.42
C ALA A 72 8.74 -16.06 -11.42
N GLY A 73 7.95 -15.52 -12.32
CA GLY A 73 7.24 -16.26 -13.36
C GLY A 73 8.16 -16.82 -14.45
N VAL A 74 7.56 -17.26 -15.55
CA VAL A 74 8.26 -17.71 -16.76
C VAL A 74 8.37 -16.53 -17.73
N PRO A 75 9.58 -16.20 -18.24
CA PRO A 75 9.78 -15.07 -19.17
C PRO A 75 8.97 -15.14 -20.46
N ALA A 76 8.60 -16.34 -20.91
CA ALA A 76 7.81 -16.56 -22.11
C ALA A 76 6.30 -16.31 -21.92
N LYS A 77 5.82 -16.21 -20.66
CA LYS A 77 4.43 -15.90 -20.33
C LYS A 77 4.31 -14.42 -19.94
N ASP A 78 3.11 -13.86 -20.11
CA ASP A 78 2.82 -12.48 -19.70
C ASP A 78 2.65 -12.36 -18.17
N CYS A 79 2.35 -11.15 -17.69
CA CYS A 79 2.11 -10.88 -16.28
C CYS A 79 0.81 -11.47 -15.71
N HIS A 80 -0.07 -12.06 -16.54
CA HIS A 80 -1.34 -12.67 -16.13
C HIS A 80 -1.18 -14.16 -15.77
N GLN A 81 0.04 -14.69 -15.84
CA GLN A 81 0.34 -16.07 -15.41
C GLN A 81 0.13 -16.33 -13.91
N GLN A 82 0.06 -15.27 -13.10
CA GLN A 82 -0.17 -15.34 -11.64
C GLN A 82 0.75 -16.38 -10.98
N PHE A 83 0.18 -17.30 -10.19
CA PHE A 83 0.92 -18.34 -9.48
C PHE A 83 1.16 -19.60 -10.31
N GLU A 84 0.51 -19.76 -11.47
CA GLU A 84 0.49 -21.00 -12.25
C GLU A 84 1.90 -21.52 -12.55
N SER A 85 2.84 -20.62 -12.82
CA SER A 85 4.24 -20.94 -13.13
C SER A 85 5.10 -21.35 -11.95
N ILE A 86 4.61 -21.14 -10.72
CA ILE A 86 5.35 -21.42 -9.49
C ILE A 86 4.64 -22.46 -8.60
N VAL A 87 3.54 -23.06 -9.06
CA VAL A 87 2.84 -24.11 -8.31
C VAL A 87 3.69 -25.38 -8.26
N THR A 88 4.03 -25.84 -7.06
CA THR A 88 4.70 -27.11 -6.78
C THR A 88 3.73 -28.25 -6.48
N ASP A 89 2.60 -27.96 -5.82
CA ASP A 89 1.54 -28.94 -5.56
C ASP A 89 0.26 -28.54 -6.33
N LYS A 90 0.13 -29.10 -7.53
CA LYS A 90 -0.98 -28.79 -8.44
C LYS A 90 -2.32 -29.31 -7.94
N GLN A 91 -2.34 -30.49 -7.32
CA GLN A 91 -3.57 -31.06 -6.78
C GLN A 91 -4.14 -30.19 -5.67
N PHE A 92 -3.29 -29.75 -4.73
CA PHE A 92 -3.70 -28.83 -3.68
C PHE A 92 -4.15 -27.48 -4.26
N TYR A 93 -3.39 -26.94 -5.21
CA TYR A 93 -3.70 -25.66 -5.85
C TYR A 93 -5.07 -25.69 -6.53
N ASP A 94 -5.32 -26.65 -7.42
CA ASP A 94 -6.56 -26.75 -8.19
C ASP A 94 -7.79 -26.94 -7.28
N GLN A 95 -7.62 -27.61 -6.13
CA GLN A 95 -8.68 -27.77 -5.13
C GLN A 95 -8.99 -26.51 -4.31
N HIS A 96 -8.00 -25.66 -4.04
CA HIS A 96 -8.12 -24.59 -3.05
C HIS A 96 -8.00 -23.17 -3.60
N VAL A 97 -7.49 -22.97 -4.83
CA VAL A 97 -7.24 -21.64 -5.40
C VAL A 97 -8.49 -20.77 -5.38
N TYR A 98 -9.64 -21.33 -5.75
CA TYR A 98 -10.90 -20.58 -5.83
C TYR A 98 -11.58 -20.34 -4.48
N ASN A 99 -11.04 -20.86 -3.37
CA ASN A 99 -11.44 -20.44 -2.03
C ASN A 99 -10.89 -19.05 -1.71
N TYR A 100 -9.76 -18.67 -2.31
CA TYR A 100 -9.05 -17.43 -2.04
C TYR A 100 -9.07 -16.44 -3.22
N LEU A 101 -8.96 -16.92 -4.45
CA LEU A 101 -8.95 -16.10 -5.67
C LEU A 101 -10.26 -16.25 -6.47
N PRO A 102 -10.58 -15.31 -7.37
CA PRO A 102 -11.78 -15.39 -8.19
C PRO A 102 -11.72 -16.58 -9.14
N ASP A 103 -12.83 -17.30 -9.29
CA ASP A 103 -13.00 -18.33 -10.31
C ASP A 103 -13.34 -17.67 -11.65
N PRO A 104 -12.52 -17.85 -12.70
CA PRO A 104 -12.76 -17.22 -14.00
C PRO A 104 -14.05 -17.72 -14.67
N ASN A 105 -14.60 -18.85 -14.24
CA ASN A 105 -15.84 -19.40 -14.76
C ASN A 105 -17.10 -18.88 -14.03
N LYS A 106 -16.92 -18.06 -12.99
CA LYS A 106 -18.02 -17.48 -12.20
C LYS A 106 -18.20 -16.00 -12.49
N ASP A 107 -19.31 -15.46 -11.99
CA ASP A 107 -19.71 -14.08 -12.20
C ASP A 107 -19.03 -13.10 -11.22
N ILE A 108 -19.48 -11.84 -11.28
CA ILE A 108 -18.96 -10.75 -10.46
C ILE A 108 -19.13 -10.97 -8.94
N TYR A 109 -20.07 -11.81 -8.50
CA TYR A 109 -20.26 -12.09 -7.07
C TYR A 109 -19.12 -12.93 -6.52
N ASP A 110 -18.57 -13.85 -7.31
CA ASP A 110 -17.39 -14.62 -6.90
C ASP A 110 -16.14 -13.72 -6.81
N TYR A 111 -15.99 -12.78 -7.74
CA TYR A 111 -14.93 -11.78 -7.67
C TYR A 111 -15.02 -10.88 -6.41
N LYS A 112 -16.23 -10.68 -5.89
CA LYS A 112 -16.51 -9.90 -4.67
C LYS A 112 -16.84 -10.77 -3.46
N LYS A 113 -16.47 -12.06 -3.48
CA LYS A 113 -16.81 -12.97 -2.40
C LYS A 113 -16.21 -12.52 -1.08
N ILE A 114 -16.97 -12.73 -0.02
CA ILE A 114 -16.57 -12.43 1.35
C ILE A 114 -15.31 -13.25 1.66
N LEU A 115 -14.26 -12.56 2.13
CA LEU A 115 -12.98 -13.15 2.53
C LEU A 115 -12.12 -13.73 1.39
N GLY A 116 -12.51 -13.52 0.13
CA GLY A 116 -11.65 -13.73 -1.03
C GLY A 116 -10.83 -12.49 -1.37
N PHE A 117 -9.79 -12.68 -2.16
CA PHE A 117 -9.00 -11.63 -2.78
C PHE A 117 -9.49 -11.37 -4.21
N GLY A 118 -9.73 -10.10 -4.52
CA GLY A 118 -9.92 -9.64 -5.90
C GLY A 118 -8.59 -9.22 -6.52
N ILE A 119 -8.36 -9.60 -7.78
CA ILE A 119 -7.13 -9.23 -8.50
C ILE A 119 -7.30 -7.83 -9.11
N GLU A 120 -6.86 -6.79 -8.39
CA GLU A 120 -7.06 -5.42 -8.85
C GLU A 120 -6.10 -4.99 -9.97
N ASN A 121 -4.84 -5.43 -9.90
CA ASN A 121 -3.78 -5.00 -10.80
C ASN A 121 -2.75 -6.11 -10.97
N GLU A 122 -2.36 -6.35 -12.21
CA GLU A 122 -1.23 -7.20 -12.61
C GLU A 122 -0.27 -6.36 -13.45
N GLY A 123 1.01 -6.68 -13.42
CA GLY A 123 2.03 -5.86 -14.04
C GLY A 123 3.42 -6.47 -13.93
N TYR A 124 4.39 -5.77 -14.49
CA TYR A 124 5.75 -6.30 -14.66
C TYR A 124 6.74 -5.76 -13.63
N GLU A 125 6.56 -4.51 -13.18
CA GLU A 125 7.51 -3.84 -12.30
C GLU A 125 6.76 -3.20 -11.13
N LEU A 126 7.25 -3.44 -9.91
CA LEU A 126 6.77 -2.83 -8.68
C LEU A 126 7.98 -2.29 -7.90
N THR A 127 8.02 -0.97 -7.73
CA THR A 127 9.02 -0.28 -6.92
C THR A 127 8.35 0.27 -5.67
N SER A 128 8.80 -0.14 -4.49
CA SER A 128 8.25 0.29 -3.20
C SER A 128 9.33 0.96 -2.35
N LEU A 129 9.07 2.18 -1.89
CA LEU A 129 9.93 2.90 -0.93
C LEU A 129 9.45 2.72 0.52
N GLY A 130 8.25 2.15 0.69
CA GLY A 130 7.66 1.87 2.00
C GLY A 130 6.14 1.79 1.96
N PRO A 131 5.49 1.64 3.13
CA PRO A 131 4.05 1.52 3.21
C PRO A 131 3.34 2.72 2.56
N LYS A 132 2.43 2.43 1.62
CA LYS A 132 1.64 3.42 0.86
C LYS A 132 2.47 4.42 0.03
N CYS A 133 3.71 4.06 -0.30
CA CYS A 133 4.61 4.80 -1.18
C CYS A 133 5.28 3.85 -2.18
N TYR A 134 4.62 3.61 -3.31
CA TYR A 134 5.08 2.69 -4.34
C TYR A 134 4.64 3.13 -5.74
N SER A 135 5.29 2.59 -6.77
CA SER A 135 4.86 2.68 -8.15
C SER A 135 4.90 1.32 -8.83
N MET A 136 3.95 1.07 -9.73
CA MET A 136 3.81 -0.19 -10.45
C MET A 136 3.52 0.07 -11.92
N ILE A 137 4.18 -0.65 -12.83
CA ILE A 137 3.80 -0.67 -14.25
C ILE A 137 2.73 -1.74 -14.43
N VAL A 138 1.47 -1.31 -14.50
CA VAL A 138 0.33 -2.21 -14.64
C VAL A 138 0.05 -2.50 -16.12
N ASN A 139 -0.35 -3.73 -16.42
CA ASN A 139 -0.84 -4.11 -17.72
C ASN A 139 -2.38 -4.15 -17.67
N LYS A 140 -3.05 -3.18 -18.32
CA LYS A 140 -4.52 -3.07 -18.27
C LYS A 140 -5.15 -3.09 -19.64
N TRP A 141 -6.30 -3.76 -19.75
CA TRP A 141 -7.13 -3.74 -20.94
C TRP A 141 -7.66 -2.33 -21.19
N ASN A 142 -7.35 -1.78 -22.37
CA ASN A 142 -7.91 -0.53 -22.85
C ASN A 142 -9.12 -0.84 -23.76
N LYS A 143 -10.33 -0.47 -23.31
CA LYS A 143 -11.58 -0.75 -24.04
C LYS A 143 -11.65 -0.05 -25.40
N GLU A 144 -11.09 1.15 -25.51
CA GLU A 144 -11.15 1.96 -26.75
C GLU A 144 -10.21 1.40 -27.81
N LYS A 145 -8.99 1.04 -27.40
CA LYS A 145 -7.96 0.50 -28.32
C LYS A 145 -8.08 -1.03 -28.52
N GLN A 146 -8.97 -1.69 -27.77
CA GLN A 146 -9.12 -3.16 -27.72
C GLN A 146 -7.78 -3.90 -27.57
N GLN A 147 -6.89 -3.37 -26.73
CA GLN A 147 -5.58 -3.96 -26.47
C GLN A 147 -5.12 -3.68 -25.05
N TYR A 148 -4.19 -4.50 -24.57
CA TYR A 148 -3.48 -4.27 -23.32
C TYR A 148 -2.50 -3.10 -23.45
N GLU A 149 -2.45 -2.23 -22.44
CA GLU A 149 -1.58 -1.06 -22.40
C GLU A 149 -0.87 -0.96 -21.05
N PHE A 150 0.42 -0.66 -21.12
CA PHE A 150 1.24 -0.37 -19.94
C PHE A 150 0.91 1.00 -19.39
N LYS A 151 0.51 1.06 -18.12
CA LYS A 151 0.26 2.32 -17.42
C LYS A 151 0.99 2.35 -16.08
N PRO A 152 1.69 3.45 -15.75
CA PRO A 152 2.23 3.60 -14.40
C PRO A 152 1.09 3.89 -13.42
N LYS A 153 0.97 3.05 -12.39
CA LYS A 153 0.21 3.31 -11.17
C LYS A 153 1.17 3.92 -10.15
N ILE A 154 0.84 5.11 -9.67
CA ILE A 154 1.67 5.83 -8.69
C ILE A 154 0.85 6.02 -7.42
N THR A 155 1.40 5.57 -6.30
CA THR A 155 0.80 5.73 -4.98
C THR A 155 1.80 6.40 -4.07
N SER A 156 1.54 7.66 -3.73
CA SER A 156 2.31 8.39 -2.71
C SER A 156 1.37 9.06 -1.72
N LYS A 157 1.23 8.48 -0.52
CA LYS A 157 0.41 9.08 0.54
C LYS A 157 1.19 10.13 1.31
N GLY A 158 0.52 11.23 1.65
CA GLY A 158 1.09 12.33 2.43
C GLY A 158 1.65 13.48 1.60
N ILE A 159 1.49 13.43 0.28
CA ILE A 159 1.90 14.48 -0.68
C ILE A 159 0.66 14.95 -1.46
N SER A 160 0.66 16.22 -1.87
CA SER A 160 -0.38 16.77 -2.75
C SER A 160 -0.42 16.04 -4.10
N LYS A 161 -1.64 15.83 -4.63
CA LYS A 161 -1.86 15.26 -5.97
C LYS A 161 -1.34 16.14 -7.11
N THR A 162 -1.09 17.42 -6.85
CA THR A 162 -0.59 18.38 -7.83
C THR A 162 0.90 18.25 -8.11
N GLN A 163 1.61 17.37 -7.40
CA GLN A 163 3.03 17.17 -7.60
C GLN A 163 3.26 16.23 -8.79
N ASP A 164 4.21 16.60 -9.65
CA ASP A 164 4.64 15.77 -10.77
C ASP A 164 5.60 14.69 -10.28
N ILE A 165 5.03 13.55 -9.90
CA ILE A 165 5.74 12.34 -9.50
C ILE A 165 5.53 11.30 -10.58
N SER A 166 6.63 10.78 -11.09
CA SER A 166 6.68 9.75 -12.12
C SER A 166 7.19 8.41 -11.58
N TYR A 167 6.99 7.34 -12.35
CA TYR A 167 7.60 6.02 -12.06
C TYR A 167 9.13 6.12 -11.90
N ASN A 168 9.77 6.84 -12.82
CA ASN A 168 11.23 7.01 -12.83
C ASN A 168 11.76 7.68 -11.56
N ASP A 169 10.98 8.56 -10.92
CA ASP A 169 11.39 9.16 -9.64
C ASP A 169 11.57 8.10 -8.55
N TYR A 170 10.71 7.07 -8.48
CA TYR A 170 10.85 5.97 -7.53
C TYR A 170 12.09 5.13 -7.81
N VAL A 171 12.33 4.79 -9.08
CA VAL A 171 13.51 4.02 -9.50
C VAL A 171 14.80 4.79 -9.20
N ASN A 172 14.82 6.09 -9.49
CA ASN A 172 15.96 6.96 -9.21
C ASN A 172 16.25 7.09 -7.71
N VAL A 173 15.23 7.11 -6.85
CA VAL A 173 15.42 7.12 -5.40
C VAL A 173 16.18 5.88 -4.94
N ILE A 174 15.86 4.69 -5.46
CA ILE A 174 16.55 3.45 -5.10
C ILE A 174 17.96 3.37 -5.71
N ASN A 175 18.06 3.60 -7.02
CA ASN A 175 19.29 3.32 -7.76
C ASN A 175 20.34 4.44 -7.66
N LYS A 176 19.92 5.68 -7.37
CA LYS A 176 20.79 6.87 -7.38
C LYS A 176 20.77 7.63 -6.06
N ASP A 177 20.05 7.13 -5.06
CA ASP A 177 19.86 7.77 -3.75
C ASP A 177 19.37 9.23 -3.84
N ILE A 178 18.50 9.50 -4.83
CA ILE A 178 17.96 10.84 -5.05
C ILE A 178 16.79 11.10 -4.11
N VAL A 179 16.75 12.30 -3.54
CA VAL A 179 15.60 12.80 -2.78
C VAL A 179 14.74 13.69 -3.67
N LYS A 180 13.49 13.29 -3.91
CA LYS A 180 12.49 14.16 -4.55
C LYS A 180 11.81 15.01 -3.48
N LYS A 181 11.85 16.33 -3.63
CA LYS A 181 11.08 17.26 -2.80
C LYS A 181 9.70 17.52 -3.42
N GLY A 182 8.73 17.83 -2.58
CA GLY A 182 7.40 18.27 -2.99
C GLY A 182 6.85 19.31 -2.03
N SER A 183 5.76 19.97 -2.42
CA SER A 183 5.11 20.97 -1.57
C SER A 183 3.67 20.58 -1.21
N ASN A 184 3.32 20.78 0.06
CA ASN A 184 1.96 20.59 0.55
C ASN A 184 1.41 21.93 1.04
N GLY A 185 0.27 22.34 0.50
CA GLY A 185 -0.53 23.41 1.06
C GLY A 185 -1.45 22.88 2.16
N THR A 186 -1.52 23.59 3.29
CA THR A 186 -2.51 23.33 4.34
C THR A 186 -3.08 24.65 4.84
N LEU A 187 -4.36 24.68 5.16
CA LEU A 187 -4.99 25.82 5.83
C LEU A 187 -4.88 25.61 7.34
N LYS A 188 -4.32 26.59 8.04
CA LYS A 188 -4.30 26.63 9.51
C LYS A 188 -5.11 27.82 10.01
N MET A 189 -5.77 27.62 11.14
CA MET A 189 -6.45 28.68 11.87
C MET A 189 -5.66 28.94 13.16
N TYR A 190 -5.28 30.20 13.39
CA TYR A 190 -4.63 30.65 14.61
C TYR A 190 -5.24 32.00 15.01
N ASN A 191 -5.69 32.12 16.26
CA ASN A 191 -6.39 33.31 16.77
C ASN A 191 -7.51 33.80 15.84
N ASN A 192 -8.36 32.88 15.38
CA ASN A 192 -9.45 33.12 14.42
C ASN A 192 -9.02 33.65 13.03
N VAL A 193 -7.72 33.78 12.76
CA VAL A 193 -7.19 34.12 11.44
C VAL A 193 -6.84 32.82 10.71
N MET A 194 -7.36 32.68 9.49
CA MET A 194 -7.01 31.57 8.61
C MET A 194 -5.83 31.96 7.72
N SER A 195 -4.81 31.11 7.69
CA SER A 195 -3.64 31.27 6.82
C SER A 195 -3.43 30.02 5.99
N SER A 196 -3.06 30.21 4.72
CA SER A 196 -2.50 29.14 3.89
C SER A 196 -1.02 29.02 4.20
N ILE A 197 -0.57 27.81 4.53
CA ILE A 197 0.83 27.50 4.76
C ILE A 197 1.25 26.48 3.73
N GLN A 198 2.27 26.82 2.96
CA GLN A 198 2.96 25.89 2.08
C GLN A 198 4.17 25.34 2.83
N VAL A 199 4.27 24.02 2.89
CA VAL A 199 5.37 23.33 3.55
C VAL A 199 6.09 22.48 2.51
N GLU A 200 7.39 22.71 2.34
CA GLU A 200 8.25 21.79 1.59
C GLU A 200 8.43 20.50 2.39
N LYS A 201 8.28 19.36 1.73
CA LYS A 201 8.48 18.04 2.30
C LYS A 201 9.35 17.20 1.37
N TYR A 202 10.04 16.22 1.94
CA TYR A 202 10.59 15.13 1.15
C TYR A 202 9.43 14.27 0.66
N ALA A 203 9.21 14.33 -0.65
CA ALA A 203 8.17 13.60 -1.34
C ALA A 203 8.56 12.12 -1.45
N LEU A 204 9.71 11.84 -2.05
CA LEU A 204 10.26 10.49 -2.16
C LEU A 204 11.68 10.49 -1.62
N THR A 205 12.00 9.46 -0.85
CA THR A 205 13.28 9.25 -0.19
C THR A 205 13.49 7.75 0.01
N GLY A 206 14.72 7.26 -0.15
CA GLY A 206 15.08 5.87 0.14
C GLY A 206 15.11 5.59 1.64
N PHE A 207 15.11 6.64 2.45
CA PHE A 207 15.12 6.56 3.91
C PHE A 207 13.73 6.82 4.51
N ASN A 208 13.18 5.82 5.20
CA ASN A 208 11.96 5.96 5.98
C ASN A 208 12.28 6.41 7.41
N ASN A 209 12.13 7.72 7.65
CA ASN A 209 12.45 8.37 8.92
C ASN A 209 11.38 8.20 10.02
N LYS A 210 10.45 7.24 9.91
CA LYS A 210 9.36 7.11 10.89
C LYS A 210 9.79 6.34 12.14
N SER A 211 10.65 5.33 12.00
CA SER A 211 11.09 4.52 13.13
C SER A 211 12.41 3.82 12.87
N ILE A 212 13.20 3.64 13.92
CA ILE A 212 14.38 2.77 13.95
C ILE A 212 13.92 1.41 14.47
N VAL A 213 14.23 0.33 13.75
CA VAL A 213 13.99 -1.03 14.21
C VAL A 213 15.19 -1.49 15.03
N LEU A 214 14.96 -1.87 16.28
CA LEU A 214 15.97 -2.36 17.22
C LEU A 214 16.23 -3.86 17.05
N ARG A 215 17.30 -4.35 17.68
CA ARG A 215 17.70 -5.78 17.59
C ARG A 215 16.63 -6.75 18.09
N ASN A 216 15.81 -6.31 19.04
CA ASN A 216 14.68 -7.07 19.58
C ASN A 216 13.38 -6.89 18.77
N GLN A 217 13.46 -6.36 17.54
CA GLN A 217 12.32 -6.08 16.65
C GLN A 217 11.35 -5.00 17.15
N CYS A 218 11.69 -4.26 18.22
CA CYS A 218 10.92 -3.08 18.62
C CYS A 218 11.14 -1.93 17.64
N CYS A 219 10.08 -1.16 17.36
CA CYS A 219 10.15 0.07 16.58
C CYS A 219 10.22 1.28 17.52
N CYS A 220 11.29 2.07 17.42
CA CYS A 220 11.45 3.30 18.19
C CYS A 220 11.31 4.54 17.29
N PRO A 221 10.83 5.69 17.82
CA PRO A 221 10.77 6.94 17.05
C PRO A 221 12.16 7.31 16.54
N TYR A 222 12.30 7.70 15.28
CA TYR A 222 13.56 8.21 14.76
C TYR A 222 13.84 9.62 15.30
N PHE A 223 15.00 9.82 15.92
CA PHE A 223 15.54 11.13 16.24
C PHE A 223 16.79 11.39 15.40
N LYS A 224 16.88 12.58 14.80
CA LYS A 224 18.01 12.94 13.93
C LYS A 224 19.32 12.85 14.72
N GLY A 225 20.27 12.07 14.19
CA GLY A 225 21.58 11.85 14.81
C GLY A 225 21.64 10.66 15.77
N LEU A 226 20.50 10.04 16.09
CA LEU A 226 20.45 8.78 16.83
C LEU A 226 20.35 7.60 15.87
N THR A 227 21.01 6.51 16.24
CA THR A 227 21.00 5.21 15.58
C THR A 227 20.41 4.16 16.51
N ALA A 228 20.23 2.93 16.03
CA ALA A 228 19.74 1.83 16.88
C ALA A 228 20.59 1.57 18.14
N LYS A 229 21.88 1.97 18.13
CA LYS A 229 22.80 1.80 19.26
C LYS A 229 22.50 2.76 20.42
N ASP A 230 21.84 3.87 20.13
CA ASP A 230 21.54 4.92 21.10
C ASP A 230 20.25 4.66 21.90
N TYR A 231 19.53 3.59 21.57
CA TYR A 231 18.31 3.17 22.28
C TYR A 231 18.63 2.03 23.25
N ILE A 232 18.21 2.21 24.50
CA ILE A 232 18.38 1.18 25.54
C ILE A 232 17.25 0.16 25.39
N ILE A 233 17.61 -1.09 25.11
CA ILE A 233 16.71 -2.23 25.18
C ILE A 233 16.67 -2.68 26.65
N LYS A 234 15.54 -2.51 27.31
CA LYS A 234 15.27 -3.20 28.58
C LYS A 234 14.70 -4.55 28.24
N ASP A 235 15.52 -5.58 28.32
CA ASP A 235 15.01 -6.95 28.33
C ASP A 235 14.13 -7.10 29.58
N GLN A 236 12.87 -7.51 29.38
CA GLN A 236 11.98 -7.90 30.49
C GLN A 236 12.29 -9.32 30.91
#